data_AF-A0A8X7P2R1-F1
#
_entry.id   AF-A0A8X7P2R1-F1
#
_cell.length_a   1.000
_cell.length_b   1.000
_cell.length_c   1.000
_cell.angle_alpha   90.00
_cell.angle_beta   90.00
_cell.angle_gamma   90.00
#
_symmetry.space_group_name_H-M   'P 1'
#
loop_
_entity.id
_entity.type
_entity.pdbx_description
1 polymer ?
#
loop_
_entity_poly.entity_id
_entity_poly.type
_entity_poly.pdbx_seq_one_letter_code
_entity_poly.pdbx_strand_id
1 'polypeptide(L)'
;MVVNGGNSNLEVLHEAKLRELLHKLSSEEIKLCSDAAKEFVKLLKGETGGDLLRLYFHKSPELSELLDAWRIRHGKQGLHHIFSLIQTVLSHPEGKGRSTDIGTALDRFCLLLSQGKMNEICKELNSRESKQQNAALGLLTSMVRRGPRLASEIAGEFDFKGFARLAEYKTRGGGGGNATRRACVVFAVSFLEVGKPRLLSDVLQQKEMYSKVLRGLGRGDDDDDTVAYVLSTLNEKILVEESMILPSLRSVLFGIATLEQLASISAREDGGTVSELAHDVLVKVCTDPSNGLMPDETRKLTGNLERLLMFMKKLRATEIVYHRDLLLAIVRGRPSLASALNPATTLRFHQRLYFVGMNCHWKRAFQQHRDNHYLEVPSPTYLLLLV
;
A
#
# COMPACT_ATOMS: atom_id res chain seq x y z
N MET A 1 37.46 23.20 -30.20
CA MET A 1 36.07 23.25 -30.72
C MET A 1 35.60 21.82 -30.92
N VAL A 2 34.99 21.22 -29.90
CA VAL A 2 34.32 19.93 -30.05
C VAL A 2 32.88 20.22 -30.43
N VAL A 3 32.49 19.72 -31.60
CA VAL A 3 31.19 19.98 -32.23
C VAL A 3 30.09 19.37 -31.36
N ASN A 4 29.28 20.24 -30.76
CA ASN A 4 28.09 19.92 -29.98
C ASN A 4 26.88 19.60 -30.90
N GLY A 5 27.12 18.88 -32.00
CA GLY A 5 26.16 18.72 -33.12
C GLY A 5 25.09 17.66 -32.90
N GLY A 6 25.24 16.79 -31.90
CA GLY A 6 24.24 15.78 -31.56
C GLY A 6 23.04 16.33 -30.78
N ASN A 7 23.26 17.36 -29.95
CA ASN A 7 22.23 17.86 -29.03
C ASN A 7 21.20 18.76 -29.74
N SER A 8 21.64 19.56 -30.72
CA SER A 8 20.77 20.50 -31.44
C SER A 8 19.75 19.82 -32.36
N ASN A 9 20.12 18.71 -33.00
CA ASN A 9 19.20 17.98 -33.88
C ASN A 9 18.11 17.24 -33.10
N LEU A 10 18.44 16.72 -31.92
CA LEU A 10 17.47 16.07 -31.05
C LEU A 10 16.46 17.07 -30.47
N GLU A 11 16.93 18.26 -30.07
CA GLU A 11 16.07 19.34 -29.58
C GLU A 11 15.08 19.83 -30.64
N VAL A 12 15.54 20.04 -31.88
CA VAL A 12 14.68 20.43 -33.01
C VAL A 12 13.64 19.34 -33.33
N LEU A 13 14.03 18.07 -33.28
CA LEU A 13 13.11 16.94 -33.47
C LEU A 13 12.04 16.89 -32.37
N HIS A 14 12.44 17.03 -31.10
CA HIS A 14 11.51 17.10 -29.99
C HIS A 14 10.58 18.32 -30.09
N GLU A 15 11.07 19.47 -30.54
CA GLU A 15 10.25 20.66 -30.68
C GLU A 15 9.18 20.49 -31.76
N ALA A 16 9.55 19.99 -32.94
CA ALA A 16 8.60 19.70 -34.00
C ALA A 16 7.54 18.68 -33.53
N LYS A 17 8.00 17.63 -32.83
CA LYS A 17 7.11 16.58 -32.33
C LYS A 17 6.18 17.07 -31.24
N LEU A 18 6.68 17.88 -30.30
CA LEU A 18 5.86 18.47 -29.24
C LEU A 18 4.77 19.38 -29.84
N ARG A 19 5.12 20.25 -30.80
CA ARG A 19 4.12 21.11 -31.47
C ARG A 19 3.03 20.29 -32.16
N GLU A 20 3.41 19.22 -32.86
CA GLU A 20 2.46 18.30 -33.49
C GLU A 20 1.50 17.68 -32.46
N LEU A 21 2.03 17.18 -31.34
CA LEU A 21 1.24 16.53 -30.29
C LEU A 21 0.28 17.51 -29.61
N LEU A 22 0.75 18.70 -29.24
CA LEU A 22 -0.08 19.73 -28.61
C LEU A 22 -1.21 20.18 -29.54
N HIS A 23 -0.92 20.37 -30.83
CA HIS A 23 -1.96 20.71 -31.81
C HIS A 23 -3.03 19.61 -31.93
N LYS A 24 -2.62 18.34 -31.99
CA LYS A 24 -3.56 17.21 -32.08
C LYS A 24 -4.34 16.97 -30.78
N LEU A 25 -3.77 17.28 -29.62
CA LEU A 25 -4.46 17.20 -28.33
C LEU A 25 -5.67 18.14 -28.25
N SER A 26 -5.53 19.34 -28.84
CA SER A 26 -6.61 20.34 -28.93
C SER A 26 -7.58 20.08 -30.08
N SER A 27 -7.50 18.94 -30.78
CA SER A 27 -8.42 18.60 -31.86
C SER A 27 -9.83 18.26 -31.34
N GLU A 28 -10.85 18.60 -32.13
CA GLU A 28 -12.21 18.13 -31.87
C GLU A 28 -12.39 16.63 -32.16
N GLU A 29 -11.53 16.06 -33.01
CA GLU A 29 -11.57 14.65 -33.38
C GLU A 29 -10.97 13.78 -32.27
N ILE A 30 -11.81 12.89 -31.71
CA ILE A 30 -11.40 12.01 -30.60
C ILE A 30 -10.20 11.13 -30.95
N LYS A 31 -10.12 10.64 -32.19
CA LYS A 31 -9.06 9.73 -32.62
C LYS A 31 -7.71 10.44 -32.59
N LEU A 32 -7.61 11.62 -33.21
CA LEU A 32 -6.41 12.46 -33.19
C LEU A 32 -5.97 12.83 -31.78
N CYS A 33 -6.92 13.24 -30.93
CA CYS A 33 -6.65 13.56 -29.51
C CYS A 33 -6.14 12.32 -28.75
N SER A 34 -6.80 11.17 -28.92
CA SER A 34 -6.43 9.92 -28.26
C SER A 34 -5.06 9.39 -28.69
N ASP A 35 -4.73 9.49 -29.98
CA ASP A 35 -3.48 9.01 -30.54
C ASP A 35 -2.33 9.93 -30.10
N ALA A 36 -2.56 11.25 -30.11
CA ALA A 36 -1.60 12.22 -29.58
C ALA A 36 -1.36 12.03 -28.07
N ALA A 37 -2.41 11.84 -27.26
CA ALA A 37 -2.24 11.59 -25.83
C ALA A 37 -1.43 10.30 -25.55
N LYS A 38 -1.73 9.21 -26.26
CA LYS A 38 -0.99 7.94 -26.12
C LYS A 38 0.46 8.07 -26.57
N GLU A 39 0.69 8.74 -27.69
CA GLU A 39 2.05 8.97 -28.20
C GLU A 39 2.85 9.84 -27.23
N PHE A 40 2.25 10.91 -26.71
CA PHE A 40 2.92 11.77 -25.74
C PHE A 40 3.24 11.01 -24.44
N VAL A 41 2.31 10.20 -23.93
CA VAL A 41 2.58 9.29 -22.79
C VAL A 41 3.75 8.35 -23.09
N LYS A 42 3.82 7.79 -24.29
CA LYS A 42 4.90 6.89 -24.70
C LYS A 42 6.25 7.60 -24.70
N LEU A 43 6.31 8.81 -25.26
CA LEU A 43 7.54 9.60 -25.31
C LEU A 43 8.00 10.03 -23.92
N LEU A 44 7.09 10.48 -23.06
CA LEU A 44 7.40 10.85 -21.67
C LEU A 44 7.92 9.67 -20.85
N LYS A 45 7.54 8.44 -21.18
CA LYS A 45 8.06 7.22 -20.53
C LYS A 45 9.34 6.69 -21.15
N GLY A 46 9.76 7.23 -22.30
CA GLY A 46 10.98 6.84 -22.98
C GLY A 46 12.24 7.42 -22.33
N GLU A 47 13.41 7.02 -22.83
CA GLU A 47 14.72 7.43 -22.32
C GLU A 47 14.92 8.96 -22.33
N THR A 48 14.38 9.63 -23.36
CA THR A 48 14.46 11.09 -23.53
C THR A 48 13.25 11.85 -22.96
N GLY A 49 12.38 11.17 -22.19
CA GLY A 49 11.15 11.75 -21.65
C GLY A 49 11.38 12.98 -20.76
N GLY A 50 12.49 12.99 -20.02
CA GLY A 50 12.90 14.15 -19.20
C GLY A 50 13.19 15.39 -20.03
N ASP A 51 13.92 15.24 -21.14
CA ASP A 51 14.23 16.37 -22.04
C ASP A 51 12.97 16.89 -22.72
N LEU A 52 12.07 16.00 -23.13
CA LEU A 52 10.77 16.38 -23.67
C LEU A 52 9.92 17.16 -22.66
N LEU A 53 9.90 16.74 -21.39
CA LEU A 53 9.15 17.45 -20.35
C LEU A 53 9.76 18.82 -20.04
N ARG A 54 11.10 18.93 -19.98
CA ARG A 54 11.79 20.23 -19.82
C ARG A 54 11.46 21.17 -20.97
N LEU A 55 11.52 20.67 -22.21
CA LEU A 55 11.17 21.43 -23.40
C LEU A 55 9.70 21.88 -23.36
N TYR A 56 8.78 20.98 -23.00
CA TYR A 56 7.37 21.32 -22.87
C TYR A 56 7.15 22.42 -21.84
N PHE A 57 7.74 22.27 -20.65
CA PHE A 57 7.63 23.27 -19.59
C PHE A 57 8.23 24.63 -20.01
N HIS A 58 9.37 24.65 -20.69
CA HIS A 58 10.00 25.89 -21.14
C HIS A 58 9.13 26.64 -22.16
N LYS A 59 8.40 25.92 -23.01
CA LYS A 59 7.50 26.50 -24.02
C LYS A 59 6.13 26.86 -23.46
N SER A 60 5.62 26.09 -22.51
CA SER A 60 4.30 26.27 -21.89
C SER A 60 4.37 25.99 -20.38
N PRO A 61 4.80 26.98 -19.57
CA PRO A 61 5.00 26.78 -18.14
C PRO A 61 3.68 26.60 -17.36
N GLU A 62 2.57 27.10 -17.89
CA GLU A 62 1.24 27.00 -17.27
C GLU A 62 0.50 25.71 -17.68
N LEU A 63 1.06 24.91 -18.61
CA LEU A 63 0.48 23.66 -19.09
C LEU A 63 -0.96 23.82 -19.60
N SER A 64 -1.28 24.99 -20.18
CA SER A 64 -2.63 25.37 -20.56
C SER A 64 -3.24 24.45 -21.62
N GLU A 65 -2.41 23.83 -22.46
CA GLU A 65 -2.87 22.88 -23.48
C GLU A 65 -3.52 21.64 -22.87
N LEU A 66 -3.07 21.21 -21.68
CA LEU A 66 -3.70 20.10 -20.97
C LEU A 66 -5.10 20.49 -20.44
N LEU A 67 -5.27 21.72 -19.97
CA LEU A 67 -6.59 22.24 -19.55
C LEU A 67 -7.50 22.47 -20.75
N ASP A 68 -6.97 22.95 -21.87
CA ASP A 68 -7.73 23.14 -23.09
C ASP A 68 -8.20 21.79 -23.66
N ALA A 69 -7.31 20.81 -23.74
CA ALA A 69 -7.67 19.45 -24.16
C ALA A 69 -8.72 18.84 -23.23
N TRP A 70 -8.57 19.03 -21.91
CA TRP A 70 -9.58 18.65 -20.93
C TRP A 70 -10.93 19.33 -21.20
N ARG A 71 -10.95 20.66 -21.38
CA ARG A 71 -12.17 21.44 -21.65
C ARG A 71 -12.86 20.98 -22.92
N ILE A 72 -12.10 20.72 -23.98
CA ILE A 72 -12.62 20.26 -25.28
C ILE A 72 -13.26 18.88 -25.15
N ARG A 73 -12.69 18.00 -24.32
CA ARG A 73 -13.19 16.64 -24.05
C ARG A 73 -14.23 16.57 -22.93
N HIS A 74 -14.43 17.64 -22.17
CA HIS A 74 -15.38 17.66 -21.05
C HIS A 74 -16.80 17.29 -21.52
N GLY A 75 -17.41 16.31 -20.84
CA GLY A 75 -18.74 15.80 -21.20
C GLY A 75 -18.78 14.99 -22.50
N LYS A 76 -17.64 14.71 -23.14
CA LYS A 76 -17.50 13.93 -24.37
C LYS A 76 -16.70 12.66 -24.09
N GLN A 77 -16.75 11.71 -25.03
CA GLN A 77 -15.90 10.52 -24.98
C GLN A 77 -14.42 10.87 -25.08
N GLY A 78 -13.57 10.07 -24.41
CA GLY A 78 -12.11 10.15 -24.52
C GLY A 78 -11.39 10.97 -23.46
N LEU A 79 -12.11 11.55 -22.49
CA LEU A 79 -11.50 12.34 -21.40
C LEU A 79 -10.44 11.55 -20.60
N HIS A 80 -10.65 10.24 -20.41
CA HIS A 80 -9.69 9.33 -19.77
C HIS A 80 -8.30 9.28 -20.44
N HIS A 81 -8.18 9.62 -21.74
CA HIS A 81 -6.87 9.77 -22.40
C HIS A 81 -6.11 10.98 -21.88
N ILE A 82 -6.81 12.09 -21.64
CA ILE A 82 -6.24 13.31 -21.04
C ILE A 82 -5.82 13.04 -19.60
N PHE A 83 -6.64 12.30 -18.83
CA PHE A 83 -6.28 11.89 -17.46
C PHE A 83 -4.98 11.07 -17.44
N SER A 84 -4.85 10.12 -18.37
CA SER A 84 -3.65 9.28 -18.49
C SER A 84 -2.41 10.10 -18.86
N LEU A 85 -2.55 11.11 -19.72
CA LEU A 85 -1.48 12.04 -20.05
C LEU A 85 -1.07 12.89 -18.85
N ILE A 86 -2.02 13.54 -18.19
CA ILE A 86 -1.75 14.37 -17.01
C ILE A 86 -1.12 13.53 -15.90
N GLN A 87 -1.64 12.32 -15.65
CA GLN A 87 -1.04 11.38 -14.70
C GLN A 87 0.44 11.15 -15.00
N THR A 88 0.78 10.92 -16.29
CA THR A 88 2.15 10.66 -16.72
C THR A 88 3.04 11.89 -16.50
N VAL A 89 2.54 13.07 -16.83
CA VAL A 89 3.24 14.35 -16.60
C VAL A 89 3.48 14.60 -15.11
N LEU A 90 2.46 14.47 -14.25
CA LEU A 90 2.55 14.69 -12.81
C LEU A 90 3.49 13.68 -12.10
N SER A 91 3.57 12.46 -12.62
CA SER A 91 4.37 11.37 -12.04
C SER A 91 5.80 11.31 -12.57
N HIS A 92 6.15 12.13 -13.56
CA HIS A 92 7.44 12.07 -14.24
C HIS A 92 8.60 12.39 -13.27
N PRO A 93 9.69 11.60 -13.24
CA PRO A 93 10.82 11.80 -12.32
C PRO A 93 11.39 13.22 -12.33
N GLU A 94 11.53 13.80 -13.53
CA GLU A 94 12.03 15.17 -13.72
C GLU A 94 11.21 16.24 -12.97
N GLY A 95 9.91 15.99 -12.77
CA GLY A 95 9.01 16.89 -12.08
C GLY A 95 8.86 16.62 -10.57
N LYS A 96 9.53 15.58 -10.02
CA LYS A 96 9.35 15.19 -8.61
C LYS A 96 10.00 16.15 -7.61
N GLY A 97 11.08 16.83 -8.00
CA GLY A 97 11.78 17.77 -7.13
C GLY A 97 10.94 19.02 -6.89
N ARG A 98 10.41 19.21 -5.69
CA ARG A 98 9.58 20.41 -5.38
C ARG A 98 10.33 21.74 -5.48
N SER A 99 11.65 21.71 -5.40
CA SER A 99 12.50 22.89 -5.53
C SER A 99 12.87 23.22 -6.97
N THR A 100 12.45 22.41 -7.95
CA THR A 100 12.65 22.73 -9.37
C THR A 100 11.48 23.57 -9.87
N ASP A 101 11.74 24.41 -10.88
CA ASP A 101 10.69 25.23 -11.51
C ASP A 101 9.57 24.33 -12.08
N ILE A 102 9.94 23.22 -12.71
CA ILE A 102 9.02 22.21 -13.22
C ILE A 102 8.19 21.62 -12.09
N GLY A 103 8.81 21.20 -10.97
CA GLY A 103 8.10 20.64 -9.84
C GLY A 103 7.13 21.62 -9.20
N THR A 104 7.53 22.88 -9.05
CA THR A 104 6.66 23.95 -8.55
C THR A 104 5.47 24.19 -9.47
N ALA A 105 5.69 24.22 -10.78
CA ALA A 105 4.63 24.41 -11.75
C ALA A 105 3.65 23.22 -11.77
N LEU A 106 4.14 21.98 -11.70
CA LEU A 106 3.30 20.80 -11.59
C LEU A 106 2.48 20.78 -10.29
N ASP A 107 3.04 21.27 -9.17
CA ASP A 107 2.29 21.42 -7.92
C ASP A 107 1.18 22.47 -8.04
N ARG A 108 1.44 23.61 -8.69
CA ARG A 108 0.43 24.64 -8.98
C ARG A 108 -0.66 24.11 -9.91
N PHE A 109 -0.28 23.43 -10.99
CA PHE A 109 -1.19 22.80 -11.92
C PHE A 109 -2.08 21.76 -11.22
N CYS A 110 -1.49 20.92 -10.36
CA CYS A 110 -2.24 19.95 -9.57
C CYS A 110 -3.23 20.64 -8.62
N LEU A 111 -2.87 21.77 -8.00
CA LEU A 111 -3.80 22.54 -7.16
C LEU A 111 -4.99 23.07 -7.96
N LEU A 112 -4.77 23.57 -9.18
CA LEU A 112 -5.86 24.02 -10.06
C LEU A 112 -6.84 22.88 -10.39
N LEU A 113 -6.32 21.67 -10.63
CA LEU A 113 -7.14 20.48 -10.84
C LEU A 113 -7.94 20.12 -9.57
N SER A 114 -7.30 20.12 -8.40
CA SER A 114 -7.99 19.83 -7.13
C SER A 114 -9.14 20.82 -6.86
N GLN A 115 -8.94 22.10 -7.14
CA GLN A 115 -9.92 23.15 -6.83
C GLN A 115 -11.05 23.24 -7.87
N GLY A 116 -10.76 22.91 -9.13
CA GLY A 116 -11.71 23.13 -10.24
C GLY A 116 -12.25 21.89 -10.93
N LYS A 117 -11.65 20.70 -10.71
CA LYS A 117 -11.88 19.52 -11.56
C LYS A 117 -12.24 18.24 -10.82
N MET A 118 -12.28 18.25 -9.49
CA MET A 118 -12.62 17.06 -8.69
C MET A 118 -13.99 16.46 -9.03
N ASN A 119 -15.01 17.30 -9.25
CA ASN A 119 -16.34 16.82 -9.66
C ASN A 119 -16.32 16.02 -10.97
N GLU A 120 -15.47 16.43 -11.92
CA GLU A 120 -15.35 15.80 -13.24
C GLU A 120 -14.59 14.48 -13.13
N ILE A 121 -13.51 14.45 -12.33
CA ILE A 121 -12.76 13.23 -12.00
C ILE A 121 -13.68 12.22 -11.30
N CYS A 122 -14.46 12.66 -10.30
CA CYS A 122 -15.39 11.80 -9.57
C CYS A 122 -16.52 11.27 -10.48
N LYS A 123 -16.97 12.02 -11.49
CA LYS A 123 -17.95 11.51 -12.47
C LYS A 123 -17.36 10.37 -13.32
N GLU A 124 -16.14 10.52 -13.83
CA GLU A 124 -15.45 9.46 -14.57
C GLU A 124 -15.17 8.24 -13.68
N LEU A 125 -14.84 8.45 -12.41
CA LEU A 125 -14.66 7.36 -11.44
C LEU A 125 -15.96 6.56 -11.20
N ASN A 126 -17.12 7.21 -11.27
CA ASN A 126 -18.42 6.57 -11.14
C ASN A 126 -18.96 6.00 -12.48
N SER A 127 -18.15 6.02 -13.54
CA SER A 127 -18.47 5.37 -14.81
C SER A 127 -18.61 3.85 -14.66
N ARG A 128 -19.28 3.20 -15.63
CA ARG A 128 -19.35 1.74 -15.75
C ARG A 128 -18.13 1.15 -16.47
N GLU A 129 -17.29 2.00 -17.07
CA GLU A 129 -16.12 1.56 -17.85
C GLU A 129 -14.85 1.53 -17.00
N SER A 130 -14.24 0.35 -16.85
CA SER A 130 -13.01 0.18 -16.05
C SER A 130 -11.84 1.03 -16.54
N LYS A 131 -11.74 1.31 -17.84
CA LYS A 131 -10.70 2.20 -18.41
C LYS A 131 -10.83 3.63 -17.88
N GLN A 132 -12.05 4.15 -17.77
CA GLN A 132 -12.33 5.49 -17.26
C GLN A 132 -12.04 5.56 -15.76
N GLN A 133 -12.52 4.55 -15.01
CA GLN A 133 -12.23 4.42 -13.58
C GLN A 133 -10.73 4.37 -13.30
N ASN A 134 -9.99 3.56 -14.06
CA ASN A 134 -8.54 3.40 -13.90
C ASN A 134 -7.77 4.67 -14.21
N ALA A 135 -8.16 5.40 -15.26
CA ALA A 135 -7.54 6.68 -15.58
C ALA A 135 -7.81 7.74 -14.49
N ALA A 136 -9.04 7.78 -13.95
CA ALA A 136 -9.40 8.68 -12.86
C ALA A 136 -8.61 8.36 -11.58
N LEU A 137 -8.52 7.09 -11.19
CA LEU A 137 -7.74 6.65 -10.03
C LEU A 137 -6.23 6.87 -10.22
N GLY A 138 -5.73 6.64 -11.43
CA GLY A 138 -4.35 6.91 -11.79
C GLY A 138 -4.00 8.40 -11.67
N LEU A 139 -4.87 9.27 -12.18
CA LEU A 139 -4.74 10.72 -12.02
C LEU A 139 -4.76 11.11 -10.53
N LEU A 140 -5.77 10.71 -9.77
CA LEU A 140 -5.88 11.01 -8.34
C LEU A 140 -4.64 10.52 -7.56
N THR A 141 -4.14 9.33 -7.87
CA THR A 141 -2.91 8.80 -7.25
C THR A 141 -1.71 9.70 -7.53
N SER A 142 -1.53 10.13 -8.79
CA SER A 142 -0.42 11.02 -9.16
C SER A 142 -0.51 12.37 -8.45
N MET A 143 -1.72 12.88 -8.25
CA MET A 143 -1.98 14.13 -7.51
C MET A 143 -1.63 13.99 -6.02
N VAL A 144 -2.07 12.91 -5.37
CA VAL A 144 -1.75 12.62 -3.96
C VAL A 144 -0.23 12.52 -3.75
N ARG A 145 0.48 11.83 -4.65
CA ARG A 145 1.93 11.61 -4.57
C ARG A 145 2.78 12.88 -4.73
N ARG A 146 2.22 13.97 -5.25
CA ARG A 146 2.91 15.26 -5.32
C ARG A 146 3.33 15.76 -3.93
N GLY A 147 2.49 15.52 -2.91
CA GLY A 147 2.88 15.80 -1.54
C GLY A 147 1.77 16.00 -0.53
N PRO A 148 2.13 16.25 0.74
CA PRO A 148 1.18 16.35 1.83
C PRO A 148 0.09 17.39 1.65
N ARG A 149 0.43 18.58 1.13
CA ARG A 149 -0.54 19.64 0.90
C ARG A 149 -1.61 19.19 -0.10
N LEU A 150 -1.18 18.62 -1.23
CA LEU A 150 -2.07 18.14 -2.29
C LEU A 150 -2.86 16.91 -1.84
N ALA A 151 -2.22 15.99 -1.12
CA ALA A 151 -2.91 14.86 -0.52
C ALA A 151 -4.00 15.28 0.48
N SER A 152 -3.74 16.29 1.32
CA SER A 152 -4.76 16.86 2.21
C SER A 152 -5.90 17.52 1.45
N GLU A 153 -5.61 18.27 0.38
CA GLU A 153 -6.64 18.87 -0.48
C GLU A 153 -7.55 17.80 -1.09
N ILE A 154 -6.95 16.76 -1.68
CA ILE A 154 -7.70 15.66 -2.28
C ILE A 154 -8.51 14.90 -1.21
N ALA A 155 -7.94 14.65 -0.03
CA ALA A 155 -8.66 13.99 1.06
C ALA A 155 -9.86 14.82 1.57
N GLY A 156 -9.79 16.15 1.50
CA GLY A 156 -10.89 17.03 1.88
C GLY A 156 -12.07 16.98 0.90
N GLU A 157 -11.78 16.89 -0.39
CA GLU A 157 -12.79 16.94 -1.47
C GLU A 157 -13.33 15.56 -1.88
N PHE A 158 -12.62 14.48 -1.58
CA PHE A 158 -12.94 13.15 -2.10
C PHE A 158 -13.96 12.38 -1.26
N ASP A 159 -15.00 11.84 -1.91
CA ASP A 159 -15.99 10.97 -1.25
C ASP A 159 -15.47 9.54 -1.08
N PHE A 160 -14.85 9.29 0.07
CA PHE A 160 -14.36 7.96 0.46
C PHE A 160 -15.46 6.90 0.64
N LYS A 161 -16.73 7.29 0.87
CA LYS A 161 -17.82 6.32 1.09
C LYS A 161 -18.23 5.67 -0.23
N GLY A 162 -18.36 6.45 -1.30
CA GLY A 162 -18.63 5.94 -2.65
C GLY A 162 -17.49 5.03 -3.16
N PHE A 163 -16.25 5.38 -2.83
CA PHE A 163 -15.05 4.65 -3.24
C PHE A 163 -14.96 3.22 -2.69
N ALA A 164 -15.43 2.99 -1.45
CA ALA A 164 -15.31 1.70 -0.77
C ALA A 164 -15.87 0.53 -1.60
N ARG A 165 -16.89 0.76 -2.44
CA ARG A 165 -17.48 -0.27 -3.31
C ARG A 165 -16.54 -0.72 -4.44
N LEU A 166 -15.73 0.19 -4.98
CA LEU A 166 -14.78 -0.11 -6.06
C LEU A 166 -13.60 -0.95 -5.55
N ALA A 167 -13.25 -0.79 -4.27
CA ALA A 167 -12.21 -1.57 -3.61
C ALA A 167 -12.66 -2.98 -3.18
N GLU A 168 -13.94 -3.36 -3.32
CA GLU A 168 -14.38 -4.70 -2.94
C GLU A 168 -13.80 -5.76 -3.86
N TYR A 169 -13.25 -6.83 -3.25
CA TYR A 169 -12.90 -8.04 -3.98
C TYR A 169 -14.15 -8.91 -4.11
N LYS A 170 -14.44 -9.41 -5.31
CA LYS A 170 -15.55 -10.36 -5.52
C LYS A 170 -15.06 -11.78 -5.23
N THR A 171 -15.77 -12.50 -4.37
CA THR A 171 -15.53 -13.94 -4.15
C THR A 171 -15.93 -14.74 -5.40
N ARG A 172 -15.15 -15.78 -5.73
CA ARG A 172 -15.35 -16.68 -6.87
C ARG A 172 -16.82 -17.09 -7.01
N GLY A 173 -17.45 -16.68 -8.10
CA GLY A 173 -18.86 -16.91 -8.43
C GLY A 173 -19.42 -15.85 -9.40
N GLY A 174 -18.92 -14.62 -9.32
CA GLY A 174 -19.13 -13.60 -10.35
C GLY A 174 -17.93 -13.52 -11.29
N GLY A 175 -18.02 -14.14 -12.47
CA GLY A 175 -16.99 -14.08 -13.49
C GLY A 175 -16.68 -12.64 -13.89
N GLY A 176 -15.47 -12.18 -13.58
CA GLY A 176 -14.98 -10.85 -13.91
C GLY A 176 -14.11 -10.29 -12.80
N GLY A 177 -12.79 -10.45 -12.94
CA GLY A 177 -11.80 -9.69 -12.16
C GLY A 177 -12.15 -8.21 -12.22
N ASN A 178 -12.02 -7.53 -11.08
CA ASN A 178 -12.22 -6.10 -11.03
C ASN A 178 -10.91 -5.44 -11.46
N ALA A 179 -10.72 -5.24 -12.77
CA ALA A 179 -9.54 -4.56 -13.33
C ALA A 179 -9.28 -3.17 -12.70
N THR A 180 -10.25 -2.65 -11.97
CA THR A 180 -10.19 -1.40 -11.20
C THR A 180 -9.66 -1.56 -9.77
N ARG A 181 -9.75 -2.77 -9.19
CA ARG A 181 -9.32 -3.03 -7.81
C ARG A 181 -7.87 -2.63 -7.57
N ARG A 182 -6.95 -3.03 -8.45
CA ARG A 182 -5.54 -2.67 -8.32
C ARG A 182 -5.35 -1.15 -8.26
N ALA A 183 -6.01 -0.41 -9.14
CA ALA A 183 -5.95 1.06 -9.14
C ALA A 183 -6.56 1.65 -7.86
N CYS A 184 -7.62 1.05 -7.31
CA CYS A 184 -8.18 1.44 -6.01
C CYS A 184 -7.18 1.22 -4.87
N VAL A 185 -6.54 0.04 -4.80
CA VAL A 185 -5.53 -0.27 -3.79
C VAL A 185 -4.38 0.74 -3.85
N VAL A 186 -3.86 0.97 -5.06
CA VAL A 186 -2.76 1.92 -5.30
C VAL A 186 -3.14 3.35 -4.87
N PHE A 187 -4.35 3.81 -5.23
CA PHE A 187 -4.85 5.12 -4.82
C PHE A 187 -5.00 5.25 -3.30
N ALA A 188 -5.65 4.29 -2.64
CA ALA A 188 -5.85 4.33 -1.19
C ALA A 188 -4.52 4.33 -0.43
N VAL A 189 -3.57 3.47 -0.84
CA VAL A 189 -2.26 3.36 -0.19
C VAL A 189 -1.37 4.57 -0.48
N SER A 190 -1.59 5.31 -1.58
CA SER A 190 -0.82 6.53 -1.87
C SER A 190 -0.95 7.62 -0.80
N PHE A 191 -2.06 7.69 -0.07
CA PHE A 191 -2.17 8.57 1.09
C PHE A 191 -1.27 8.14 2.25
N LEU A 192 -1.13 6.82 2.46
CA LEU A 192 -0.25 6.25 3.47
C LEU A 192 1.22 6.48 3.11
N GLU A 193 1.56 6.34 1.82
CA GLU A 193 2.90 6.56 1.26
C GLU A 193 3.45 7.96 1.58
N VAL A 194 2.59 8.99 1.55
CA VAL A 194 2.95 10.38 1.86
C VAL A 194 3.47 10.56 3.29
N GLY A 195 2.99 9.74 4.25
CA GLY A 195 3.62 9.59 5.56
C GLY A 195 3.54 10.80 6.50
N LYS A 196 2.59 11.72 6.33
CA LYS A 196 2.45 12.88 7.24
C LYS A 196 1.46 12.61 8.37
N PRO A 197 1.85 12.78 9.66
CA PRO A 197 1.03 12.36 10.80
C PRO A 197 -0.42 12.87 10.81
N ARG A 198 -0.65 14.16 10.52
CA ARG A 198 -2.02 14.73 10.48
C ARG A 198 -2.85 14.08 9.37
N LEU A 199 -2.32 14.06 8.14
CA LEU A 199 -2.96 13.41 7.00
C LEU A 199 -3.25 11.93 7.29
N LEU A 200 -2.27 11.19 7.80
CA LEU A 200 -2.44 9.78 8.16
C LEU A 200 -3.57 9.59 9.17
N SER A 201 -3.63 10.43 10.20
CA SER A 201 -4.68 10.39 11.21
C SER A 201 -6.06 10.64 10.61
N ASP A 202 -6.17 11.57 9.66
CA ASP A 202 -7.44 11.91 9.01
C ASP A 202 -7.90 10.80 8.06
N VAL A 203 -7.02 10.30 7.19
CA VAL A 203 -7.39 9.27 6.20
C VAL A 203 -7.69 7.93 6.88
N LEU A 204 -6.95 7.55 7.93
CA LEU A 204 -7.17 6.28 8.63
C LEU A 204 -8.52 6.21 9.37
N GLN A 205 -9.20 7.35 9.57
CA GLN A 205 -10.59 7.35 10.04
C GLN A 205 -11.56 6.76 9.02
N GLN A 206 -11.17 6.66 7.74
CA GLN A 206 -11.93 6.00 6.69
C GLN A 206 -11.80 4.47 6.79
N LYS A 207 -12.26 3.91 7.93
CA LYS A 207 -12.05 2.50 8.32
C LYS A 207 -12.58 1.51 7.29
N GLU A 208 -13.74 1.82 6.70
CA GLU A 208 -14.39 0.95 5.71
C GLU A 208 -13.51 0.81 4.46
N MET A 209 -12.94 1.91 3.97
CA MET A 209 -12.06 1.91 2.81
C MET A 209 -10.85 0.99 3.04
N TYR A 210 -10.09 1.23 4.10
CA TYR A 210 -8.87 0.45 4.35
C TYR A 210 -9.16 -1.00 4.71
N SER A 211 -10.28 -1.28 5.38
CA SER A 211 -10.73 -2.66 5.63
C SER A 211 -10.94 -3.43 4.33
N LYS A 212 -11.61 -2.83 3.33
CA LYS A 212 -11.85 -3.46 2.02
C LYS A 212 -10.59 -3.61 1.17
N VAL A 213 -9.70 -2.61 1.22
CA VAL A 213 -8.39 -2.65 0.54
C VAL A 213 -7.56 -3.82 1.08
N LEU A 214 -7.37 -3.88 2.40
CA LEU A 214 -6.47 -4.84 3.05
C LEU A 214 -7.02 -6.27 3.12
N ARG A 215 -8.33 -6.44 3.35
CA ARG A 215 -8.94 -7.79 3.43
C ARG A 215 -8.81 -8.59 2.12
N GLY A 216 -8.82 -7.90 0.98
CA GLY A 216 -8.68 -8.52 -0.34
C GLY A 216 -7.24 -8.64 -0.85
N LEU A 217 -6.25 -8.14 -0.10
CA LEU A 217 -4.88 -7.99 -0.58
C LEU A 217 -4.30 -9.33 -1.06
N GLY A 218 -3.68 -9.37 -2.24
CA GLY A 218 -3.14 -10.61 -2.81
C GLY A 218 -4.21 -11.62 -3.23
N ARG A 219 -5.46 -11.17 -3.40
CA ARG A 219 -6.54 -11.93 -4.06
C ARG A 219 -6.94 -11.22 -5.35
N GLY A 220 -7.44 -11.99 -6.31
CA GLY A 220 -7.95 -11.45 -7.57
C GLY A 220 -6.83 -10.89 -8.44
N ASP A 221 -6.92 -9.60 -8.79
CA ASP A 221 -6.03 -8.92 -9.74
C ASP A 221 -4.84 -8.21 -9.04
N ASP A 222 -4.65 -8.39 -7.74
CA ASP A 222 -3.53 -7.82 -7.00
C ASP A 222 -2.26 -8.66 -7.26
N ASP A 223 -1.36 -8.15 -8.12
CA ASP A 223 -0.05 -8.76 -8.38
C ASP A 223 0.94 -8.57 -7.22
N ASP A 224 2.02 -9.36 -7.24
CA ASP A 224 3.01 -9.37 -6.16
C ASP A 224 3.68 -7.99 -5.97
N ASP A 225 3.86 -7.21 -7.04
CA ASP A 225 4.34 -5.82 -6.97
C ASP A 225 3.38 -4.93 -6.17
N THR A 226 2.08 -5.06 -6.42
CA THR A 226 1.06 -4.31 -5.69
C THR A 226 1.04 -4.72 -4.22
N VAL A 227 1.14 -6.02 -3.93
CA VAL A 227 1.18 -6.52 -2.54
C VAL A 227 2.45 -6.04 -1.84
N ALA A 228 3.62 -6.14 -2.47
CA ALA A 228 4.89 -5.64 -1.93
C ALA A 228 4.82 -4.14 -1.64
N TYR A 229 4.25 -3.34 -2.56
CA TYR A 229 4.04 -1.90 -2.36
C TYR A 229 3.17 -1.60 -1.13
N VAL A 230 2.06 -2.31 -0.94
CA VAL A 230 1.19 -2.13 0.24
C VAL A 230 1.94 -2.48 1.53
N LEU A 231 2.57 -3.66 1.58
CA LEU A 231 3.23 -4.15 2.79
C LEU A 231 4.44 -3.28 3.17
N SER A 232 5.23 -2.87 2.19
CA SER A 232 6.37 -1.96 2.41
C SER A 232 5.88 -0.60 2.92
N THR A 233 4.81 -0.05 2.33
CA THR A 233 4.22 1.21 2.80
C THR A 233 3.73 1.11 4.25
N LEU A 234 3.05 0.01 4.62
CA LEU A 234 2.65 -0.23 6.01
C LEU A 234 3.88 -0.27 6.94
N ASN A 235 4.92 -0.99 6.54
CA ASN A 235 6.15 -1.16 7.33
C ASN A 235 6.95 0.12 7.49
N GLU A 236 7.00 0.98 6.48
CA GLU A 236 7.87 2.17 6.44
C GLU A 236 7.17 3.45 6.89
N LYS A 237 5.83 3.53 6.75
CA LYS A 237 5.07 4.77 6.99
C LYS A 237 4.08 4.67 8.14
N ILE A 238 3.63 3.47 8.49
CA ILE A 238 2.55 3.28 9.48
C ILE A 238 3.09 2.62 10.75
N LEU A 239 3.78 1.50 10.61
CA LEU A 239 4.32 0.66 11.69
C LEU A 239 5.71 1.12 12.16
N VAL A 240 5.90 2.44 12.22
CA VAL A 240 7.11 3.12 12.68
C VAL A 240 6.73 4.18 13.71
N GLU A 241 7.62 4.54 14.62
CA GLU A 241 7.31 5.51 15.68
C GLU A 241 7.03 6.91 15.11
N GLU A 242 7.73 7.28 14.04
CA GLU A 242 7.65 8.57 13.35
C GLU A 242 6.28 8.84 12.71
N SER A 243 5.45 7.80 12.52
CA SER A 243 4.10 7.98 12.00
C SER A 243 3.22 8.76 12.98
N MET A 244 3.55 8.74 14.29
CA MET A 244 2.81 9.40 15.37
C MET A 244 1.30 9.06 15.39
N ILE A 245 0.90 7.96 14.74
CA ILE A 245 -0.47 7.45 14.74
C ILE A 245 -0.73 6.74 16.06
N LEU A 246 -1.85 7.04 16.70
CA LEU A 246 -2.28 6.37 17.92
C LEU A 246 -2.41 4.84 17.71
N PRO A 247 -1.99 4.01 18.69
CA PRO A 247 -2.08 2.55 18.58
C PRO A 247 -3.48 2.04 18.22
N SER A 248 -4.52 2.68 18.77
CA SER A 248 -5.92 2.35 18.48
C SER A 248 -6.29 2.53 16.99
N LEU A 249 -5.71 3.53 16.33
CA LEU A 249 -5.98 3.82 14.92
C LEU A 249 -5.16 2.88 14.00
N ARG A 250 -3.93 2.51 14.39
CA ARG A 250 -3.17 1.46 13.68
C ARG A 250 -3.91 0.12 13.72
N SER A 251 -4.42 -0.25 14.90
CA SER A 251 -5.17 -1.49 15.12
C SER A 251 -6.43 -1.62 14.24
N VAL A 252 -7.01 -0.50 13.78
CA VAL A 252 -8.18 -0.53 12.87
C VAL A 252 -7.85 -1.19 11.53
N LEU A 253 -6.62 -1.04 11.03
CA LEU A 253 -6.18 -1.64 9.76
C LEU A 253 -6.14 -3.18 9.85
N PHE A 254 -5.89 -3.70 11.05
CA PHE A 254 -5.60 -5.10 11.31
C PHE A 254 -6.79 -5.79 11.99
N GLY A 255 -7.95 -5.75 11.34
CA GLY A 255 -9.09 -6.59 11.69
C GLY A 255 -8.78 -8.07 11.48
N ILE A 256 -9.58 -8.97 12.07
CA ILE A 256 -9.33 -10.42 12.02
C ILE A 256 -9.21 -10.96 10.58
N ALA A 257 -10.04 -10.46 9.66
CA ALA A 257 -10.01 -10.86 8.26
C ALA A 257 -8.75 -10.36 7.53
N THR A 258 -8.22 -9.18 7.89
CA THR A 258 -6.95 -8.69 7.37
C THR A 258 -5.79 -9.53 7.90
N LEU A 259 -5.78 -9.85 9.19
CA LEU A 259 -4.74 -10.68 9.81
C LEU A 259 -4.67 -12.07 9.18
N GLU A 260 -5.83 -12.72 8.97
CA GLU A 260 -5.91 -13.99 8.23
C GLU A 260 -5.39 -13.87 6.81
N GLN A 261 -5.69 -12.76 6.12
CA GLN A 261 -5.20 -12.56 4.77
C GLN A 261 -3.68 -12.41 4.73
N LEU A 262 -3.10 -11.62 5.63
CA LEU A 262 -1.65 -11.50 5.76
C LEU A 262 -1.00 -12.83 6.12
N ALA A 263 -1.62 -13.63 7.00
CA ALA A 263 -1.13 -14.97 7.33
C ALA A 263 -1.14 -15.87 6.08
N SER A 264 -2.22 -15.83 5.29
CA SER A 264 -2.30 -16.56 4.02
C SER A 264 -1.22 -16.13 3.02
N ILE A 265 -0.89 -14.83 2.95
CA ILE A 265 0.18 -14.32 2.07
C ILE A 265 1.54 -14.81 2.56
N SER A 266 1.79 -14.75 3.87
CA SER A 266 3.04 -15.25 4.47
C SER A 266 3.24 -16.75 4.24
N ALA A 267 2.15 -17.51 4.10
CA ALA A 267 2.19 -18.95 3.93
C ALA A 267 2.41 -19.43 2.47
N ARG A 268 2.50 -18.52 1.50
CA ARG A 268 2.72 -18.88 0.09
C ARG A 268 4.14 -19.42 -0.10
N GLU A 269 4.27 -20.62 -0.68
CA GLU A 269 5.57 -21.23 -0.95
C GLU A 269 6.35 -20.49 -2.05
N ASP A 270 5.63 -19.88 -3.00
CA ASP A 270 6.16 -19.12 -4.13
C ASP A 270 6.22 -17.60 -3.90
N GLY A 271 5.88 -17.14 -2.68
CA GLY A 271 5.66 -15.71 -2.42
C GLY A 271 6.92 -14.87 -2.20
N GLY A 272 8.10 -15.48 -2.11
CA GLY A 272 9.39 -14.78 -1.99
C GLY A 272 9.36 -13.60 -1.01
N THR A 273 9.80 -12.42 -1.46
CA THR A 273 9.81 -11.17 -0.69
C THR A 273 8.43 -10.77 -0.16
N VAL A 274 7.34 -11.08 -0.86
CA VAL A 274 5.98 -10.73 -0.43
C VAL A 274 5.58 -11.52 0.83
N SER A 275 5.96 -12.80 0.90
CA SER A 275 5.71 -13.63 2.08
C SER A 275 6.51 -13.16 3.30
N GLU A 276 7.77 -12.76 3.08
CA GLU A 276 8.63 -12.17 4.12
C GLU A 276 8.04 -10.85 4.63
N LEU A 277 7.69 -9.92 3.74
CA LEU A 277 7.07 -8.64 4.10
C LEU A 277 5.76 -8.84 4.87
N ALA A 278 4.94 -9.81 4.49
CA ALA A 278 3.69 -10.11 5.17
C ALA A 278 3.95 -10.66 6.58
N HIS A 279 4.95 -11.53 6.73
CA HIS A 279 5.37 -12.03 8.03
C HIS A 279 5.90 -10.90 8.92
N ASP A 280 6.74 -10.00 8.39
CA ASP A 280 7.29 -8.86 9.14
C ASP A 280 6.19 -7.92 9.65
N VAL A 281 5.20 -7.61 8.80
CA VAL A 281 4.01 -6.84 9.21
C VAL A 281 3.28 -7.55 10.35
N LEU A 282 3.04 -8.86 10.23
CA LEU A 282 2.37 -9.63 11.26
C LEU A 282 3.13 -9.64 12.58
N VAL A 283 4.46 -9.82 12.55
CA VAL A 283 5.29 -9.78 13.76
C VAL A 283 5.16 -8.43 14.43
N LYS A 284 5.42 -7.31 13.71
CA LYS A 284 5.30 -5.95 14.29
C LYS A 284 3.93 -5.70 14.91
N VAL A 285 2.86 -6.01 14.18
CA VAL A 285 1.49 -5.71 14.62
C VAL A 285 1.08 -6.58 15.82
N CYS A 286 1.52 -7.83 15.86
CA CYS A 286 1.14 -8.77 16.91
C CYS A 286 2.07 -8.75 18.13
N THR A 287 3.29 -8.20 18.05
CA THR A 287 4.25 -8.20 19.17
C THR A 287 4.55 -6.83 19.76
N ASP A 288 4.46 -5.74 18.99
CA ASP A 288 4.72 -4.38 19.49
C ASP A 288 3.40 -3.72 19.97
N PRO A 289 3.30 -3.37 21.27
CA PRO A 289 2.12 -2.70 21.83
C PRO A 289 1.74 -1.38 21.15
N SER A 290 2.71 -0.71 20.53
CA SER A 290 2.51 0.56 19.82
C SER A 290 1.61 0.40 18.59
N ASN A 291 1.38 -0.83 18.12
CA ASN A 291 0.49 -1.15 17.01
C ASN A 291 -0.95 -1.54 17.45
N GLY A 292 -1.20 -1.58 18.76
CA GLY A 292 -2.55 -1.61 19.33
C GLY A 292 -3.26 -2.96 19.37
N LEU A 293 -2.60 -4.07 19.01
CA LEU A 293 -3.10 -5.43 19.31
C LEU A 293 -2.51 -5.98 20.60
N MET A 294 -1.20 -5.89 20.78
CA MET A 294 -0.52 -6.37 21.97
C MET A 294 -0.78 -5.42 23.16
N PRO A 295 -1.30 -5.89 24.30
CA PRO A 295 -1.42 -5.07 25.51
C PRO A 295 -0.07 -4.84 26.19
N ASP A 296 0.10 -3.67 26.81
CA ASP A 296 1.24 -3.29 27.65
C ASP A 296 0.76 -2.50 28.86
N GLU A 297 0.84 -3.13 30.04
CA GLU A 297 0.39 -2.54 31.30
C GLU A 297 1.29 -1.39 31.76
N THR A 298 2.59 -1.46 31.45
CA THR A 298 3.57 -0.43 31.85
C THR A 298 3.30 0.88 31.13
N ARG A 299 2.92 0.80 29.84
CA ARG A 299 2.55 1.95 29.01
C ARG A 299 1.05 2.27 29.04
N LYS A 300 0.26 1.56 29.86
CA LYS A 300 -1.21 1.67 29.92
C LYS A 300 -1.90 1.51 28.57
N LEU A 301 -1.35 0.64 27.71
CA LEU A 301 -1.91 0.29 26.41
C LEU A 301 -2.78 -0.96 26.57
N THR A 302 -4.09 -0.81 26.37
CA THR A 302 -5.06 -1.90 26.54
C THR A 302 -4.92 -2.99 25.47
N GLY A 303 -4.38 -2.66 24.31
CA GLY A 303 -4.33 -3.55 23.15
C GLY A 303 -5.71 -4.01 22.69
N ASN A 304 -5.72 -5.09 21.90
CA ASN A 304 -6.92 -5.84 21.52
C ASN A 304 -6.65 -7.34 21.67
N LEU A 305 -6.58 -7.77 22.93
CA LEU A 305 -6.21 -9.14 23.29
C LEU A 305 -7.19 -10.17 22.72
N GLU A 306 -8.49 -9.87 22.72
CA GLU A 306 -9.51 -10.77 22.16
C GLU A 306 -9.23 -11.08 20.68
N ARG A 307 -8.97 -10.03 19.87
CA ARG A 307 -8.64 -10.20 18.45
C ARG A 307 -7.33 -10.95 18.24
N LEU A 308 -6.31 -10.65 19.05
CA LEU A 308 -5.03 -11.35 18.98
C LEU A 308 -5.20 -12.85 19.27
N LEU A 309 -5.95 -13.20 20.31
CA LEU A 309 -6.25 -14.60 20.66
C LEU A 309 -7.08 -15.31 19.60
N MET A 310 -8.10 -14.64 19.04
CA MET A 310 -8.87 -15.17 17.92
C MET A 310 -7.98 -15.47 16.71
N PHE A 311 -7.04 -14.58 16.40
CA PHE A 311 -6.11 -14.77 15.30
C PHE A 311 -5.12 -15.91 15.56
N MET A 312 -4.51 -15.95 16.76
CA MET A 312 -3.58 -17.01 17.16
C MET A 312 -4.19 -18.41 16.96
N LYS A 313 -5.46 -18.60 17.32
CA LYS A 313 -6.19 -19.88 17.17
C LYS A 313 -6.38 -20.31 15.71
N LYS A 314 -6.29 -19.38 14.75
CA LYS A 314 -6.45 -19.66 13.31
C LYS A 314 -5.13 -19.96 12.62
N LEU A 315 -4.00 -19.78 13.30
CA LEU A 315 -2.67 -20.04 12.73
C LEU A 315 -2.37 -21.54 12.68
N ARG A 316 -1.99 -22.00 11.49
CA ARG A 316 -1.60 -23.40 11.21
C ARG A 316 -0.12 -23.66 11.54
N ALA A 317 0.27 -23.48 12.80
CA ALA A 317 1.66 -23.56 13.25
C ALA A 317 2.30 -24.96 13.17
N THR A 318 1.51 -26.01 12.99
CA THR A 318 2.00 -27.37 12.74
C THR A 318 2.44 -27.60 11.30
N GLU A 319 1.91 -26.81 10.37
CA GLU A 319 2.09 -26.95 8.92
C GLU A 319 2.99 -25.85 8.35
N ILE A 320 2.84 -24.61 8.82
CA ILE A 320 3.47 -23.43 8.22
C ILE A 320 4.50 -22.84 9.19
N VAL A 321 5.75 -22.73 8.70
CA VAL A 321 6.90 -22.21 9.47
C VAL A 321 6.65 -20.78 9.96
N TYR A 322 6.24 -19.87 9.07
CA TYR A 322 5.95 -18.49 9.45
C TYR A 322 4.84 -18.35 10.51
N HIS A 323 3.81 -19.21 10.46
CA HIS A 323 2.75 -19.20 11.47
C HIS A 323 3.28 -19.65 12.84
N ARG A 324 4.14 -20.66 12.85
CA ARG A 324 4.79 -21.14 14.07
C ARG A 324 5.70 -20.07 14.67
N ASP A 325 6.52 -19.44 13.83
CA ASP A 325 7.51 -18.47 14.27
C ASP A 325 6.82 -17.19 14.76
N LEU A 326 5.71 -16.79 14.15
CA LEU A 326 4.83 -15.72 14.64
C LEU A 326 4.24 -16.02 16.01
N LEU A 327 3.68 -17.23 16.22
CA LEU A 327 3.16 -17.62 17.54
C LEU A 327 4.26 -17.61 18.61
N LEU A 328 5.47 -18.07 18.28
CA LEU A 328 6.62 -18.00 19.18
C LEU A 328 6.98 -16.55 19.51
N ALA A 329 6.97 -15.65 18.53
CA ALA A 329 7.24 -14.23 18.75
C ALA A 329 6.19 -13.58 19.66
N ILE A 330 4.91 -13.88 19.46
CA ILE A 330 3.80 -13.40 20.31
C ILE A 330 3.97 -13.88 21.75
N VAL A 331 4.22 -15.18 21.97
CA VAL A 331 4.39 -15.73 23.33
C VAL A 331 5.66 -15.19 24.00
N ARG A 332 6.74 -14.95 23.25
CA ARG A 332 7.94 -14.28 23.79
C ARG A 332 7.65 -12.86 24.25
N GLY A 333 6.85 -12.12 23.49
CA GLY A 333 6.40 -10.78 23.86
C GLY A 333 5.45 -10.77 25.06
N ARG A 334 4.61 -11.78 25.20
CA ARG A 334 3.69 -11.92 26.35
C ARG A 334 3.49 -13.40 26.75
N PRO A 335 4.32 -13.91 27.67
CA PRO A 335 4.32 -15.33 28.06
C PRO A 335 2.97 -15.85 28.58
N SER A 336 2.17 -14.98 29.19
CA SER A 336 0.83 -15.33 29.71
C SER A 336 -0.13 -15.83 28.61
N LEU A 337 0.16 -15.55 27.33
CA LEU A 337 -0.64 -16.00 26.19
C LEU A 337 -0.36 -17.46 25.80
N ALA A 338 0.69 -18.09 26.34
CA ALA A 338 1.01 -19.49 26.06
C ALA A 338 -0.13 -20.45 26.42
N SER A 339 -0.90 -20.13 27.47
CA SER A 339 -2.04 -20.92 27.93
C SER A 339 -3.18 -21.01 26.92
N ALA A 340 -3.26 -20.06 25.98
CA ALA A 340 -4.29 -20.04 24.94
C ALA A 340 -3.96 -20.94 23.74
N LEU A 341 -2.75 -21.52 23.69
CA LEU A 341 -2.35 -22.46 22.64
C LEU A 341 -2.96 -23.84 22.87
N ASN A 342 -3.36 -24.48 21.78
CA ASN A 342 -3.85 -25.84 21.78
C ASN A 342 -2.74 -26.85 22.17
N PRO A 343 -3.06 -27.94 22.90
CA PRO A 343 -2.06 -28.86 23.46
C PRO A 343 -1.05 -29.44 22.46
N ALA A 344 -1.48 -29.74 21.23
CA ALA A 344 -0.61 -30.26 20.17
C ALA A 344 0.46 -29.23 19.72
N THR A 345 0.07 -27.95 19.69
CA THR A 345 0.98 -26.82 19.46
C THR A 345 1.88 -26.66 20.68
N THR A 346 1.31 -26.64 21.89
CA THR A 346 2.06 -26.52 23.14
C THR A 346 3.14 -27.60 23.31
N LEU A 347 2.88 -28.87 22.95
CA LEU A 347 3.84 -29.98 23.05
C LEU A 347 5.06 -29.78 22.12
N ARG A 348 4.84 -29.36 20.87
CA ARG A 348 5.92 -29.05 19.91
C ARG A 348 6.67 -27.76 20.28
N PHE A 349 5.97 -26.80 20.89
CA PHE A 349 6.58 -25.56 21.40
C PHE A 349 7.52 -25.85 22.57
N HIS A 350 7.10 -26.70 23.51
CA HIS A 350 7.92 -27.13 24.62
C HIS A 350 9.20 -27.80 24.10
N GLN A 351 9.12 -28.79 23.19
CA GLN A 351 10.29 -29.48 22.63
C GLN A 351 11.37 -28.55 22.04
N ARG A 352 11.00 -27.36 21.51
CA ARG A 352 11.95 -26.38 20.94
C ARG A 352 12.38 -25.27 21.90
N LEU A 353 11.51 -24.80 22.80
CA LEU A 353 11.91 -23.89 23.88
C LEU A 353 12.92 -24.57 24.82
N TYR A 354 12.76 -25.88 25.08
CA TYR A 354 13.72 -26.70 25.81
C TYR A 354 15.10 -26.81 25.13
N PHE A 355 15.20 -26.61 23.82
CA PHE A 355 16.47 -26.70 23.09
C PHE A 355 17.26 -25.39 23.05
N VAL A 356 16.59 -24.24 23.19
CA VAL A 356 17.21 -22.92 22.99
C VAL A 356 17.54 -22.23 24.33
N GLY A 357 17.01 -22.68 25.47
CA GLY A 357 17.04 -21.90 26.72
C GLY A 357 17.47 -22.63 28.00
N MET A 358 18.51 -23.47 28.01
CA MET A 358 19.02 -24.02 29.29
C MET A 358 20.46 -23.62 29.61
N ASN A 359 20.59 -22.89 30.73
CA ASN A 359 21.80 -22.78 31.52
C ASN A 359 22.20 -24.17 32.09
N CYS A 360 23.51 -24.42 32.20
CA CYS A 360 24.11 -25.74 32.41
C CYS A 360 23.65 -26.50 33.67
N HIS A 361 23.05 -25.82 34.65
CA HIS A 361 22.59 -26.42 35.90
C HIS A 361 21.36 -27.33 35.72
N TRP A 362 20.42 -26.95 34.85
CA TRP A 362 19.19 -27.71 34.65
C TRP A 362 19.38 -28.95 33.78
N LYS A 363 20.46 -29.01 32.97
CA LYS A 363 20.83 -30.19 32.18
C LYS A 363 21.18 -31.40 33.06
N ARG A 364 21.76 -31.18 34.25
CA ARG A 364 22.12 -32.27 35.17
C ARG A 364 20.90 -32.85 35.90
N ALA A 365 19.96 -32.00 36.31
CA ALA A 365 18.74 -32.43 37.00
C ALA A 365 17.85 -33.32 36.12
N PHE A 366 17.80 -33.07 34.81
CA PHE A 366 17.00 -33.87 33.88
C PHE A 366 17.65 -35.20 33.49
N GLN A 367 18.99 -35.25 33.37
CA GLN A 367 19.71 -36.51 33.12
C GLN A 367 19.48 -37.50 34.27
N GLN A 368 19.45 -37.00 35.50
CA GLN A 368 19.18 -37.78 36.71
C GLN A 368 17.73 -38.27 36.82
N HIS A 369 16.80 -37.61 36.12
CA HIS A 369 15.37 -37.95 36.11
C HIS A 369 15.00 -38.96 35.00
N ARG A 370 15.82 -39.05 33.94
CA ARG A 370 15.65 -40.01 32.83
C ARG A 370 16.06 -41.44 33.23
N ASP A 371 16.98 -41.57 34.18
CA ASP A 371 17.52 -42.86 34.62
C ASP A 371 16.62 -43.57 35.66
N ASN A 372 15.63 -42.89 36.24
CA ASN A 372 14.64 -43.48 37.14
C ASN A 372 13.30 -43.68 36.40
N HIS A 373 13.09 -44.88 35.87
CA HIS A 373 11.76 -45.34 35.48
C HIS A 373 10.88 -45.49 36.72
N TYR A 374 9.62 -45.02 36.62
CA TYR A 374 8.59 -44.92 37.66
C TYR A 374 8.63 -43.65 38.52
N LEU A 375 7.94 -42.61 38.05
CA LEU A 375 7.01 -41.77 38.83
C LEU A 375 6.25 -40.84 37.85
N GLU A 376 4.99 -40.56 38.15
CA GLU A 376 4.00 -39.93 37.28
C GLU A 376 4.43 -38.59 36.67
N VAL A 377 4.02 -38.37 35.42
CA VAL A 377 4.15 -37.08 34.72
C VAL A 377 3.35 -36.03 35.50
N PRO A 378 3.94 -34.91 35.96
CA PRO A 378 3.17 -33.90 36.66
C PRO A 378 2.20 -33.25 35.67
N SER A 379 0.96 -33.08 36.13
CA SER A 379 -0.09 -32.35 35.40
C SER A 379 0.42 -31.01 34.86
N PRO A 380 0.01 -30.58 33.64
CA PRO A 380 0.41 -29.30 33.02
C PRO A 380 0.19 -28.06 33.89
N THR A 381 -0.66 -28.16 34.92
CA THR A 381 -0.95 -27.09 35.87
C THR A 381 0.26 -26.75 36.76
N TYR A 382 1.16 -27.70 37.03
CA TYR A 382 2.28 -27.48 37.96
C TYR A 382 3.43 -26.65 37.38
N LEU A 383 3.55 -26.56 36.05
CA LEU A 383 4.61 -25.80 35.37
C LEU A 383 4.27 -24.31 35.16
N LEU A 384 3.01 -23.92 35.38
CA LEU A 384 2.57 -22.52 35.30
C LEU A 384 2.84 -21.72 36.59
N LEU A 385 3.25 -22.37 37.68
CA LEU A 385 3.48 -21.72 38.98
C LEU A 385 4.94 -21.30 39.23
N LEU A 386 5.84 -21.46 38.26
CA LEU A 386 7.28 -21.19 38.42
C LEU A 386 7.88 -20.27 37.33
N VAL A 387 7.07 -19.40 36.74
CA VAL A 387 7.53 -18.28 35.89
C VAL A 387 7.18 -16.96 36.55
#